data_AF-A0A432SYP3-F1
#
_entry.id   AF-A0A432SYP3-F1
#
_cell.length_a   1.000
_cell.length_b   1.000
_cell.length_c   1.000
_cell.angle_alpha   90.00
_cell.angle_beta   90.00
_cell.angle_gamma   90.00
#
_symmetry.space_group_name_H-M   'P 1'
#
loop_
_entity.id
_entity.type
_entity.pdbx_description
1 polymer ?
#
loop_
_entity_poly.entity_id
_entity_poly.type
_entity_poly.pdbx_seq_one_letter_code
_entity_poly.pdbx_strand_id
1 'polypeptide(L)' 'MTIWKYEETKPTHRLVKLYKEDHGEGEYMGDLDEDSIKNMILDIKPDVQIDQAFGTLSYFGMLPLLVTKKQNS' A
#
# COMPACT_ATOMS: atom_id res chain seq x y z
N MET A 1 5.23 -9.93 8.25
CA MET A 1 6.33 -9.68 7.30
C MET A 1 6.81 -8.25 7.48
N THR A 2 8.07 -7.99 7.20
CA THR A 2 8.65 -6.64 7.18
C THR A 2 7.92 -5.80 6.14
N ILE A 3 7.52 -4.58 6.49
CA ILE A 3 6.84 -3.67 5.58
C ILE A 3 7.61 -2.36 5.48
N TRP A 4 7.75 -1.89 4.25
CA TRP A 4 8.20 -0.54 3.93
C TRP A 4 7.12 0.18 3.14
N LYS A 5 6.94 1.46 3.41
CA LYS A 5 5.92 2.29 2.76
C LYS A 5 6.57 3.50 2.10
N TYR A 6 6.32 3.66 0.81
CA TYR A 6 6.61 4.89 0.08
C TYR A 6 5.29 5.59 -0.27
N GLU A 7 5.27 6.92 -0.19
CA GLU A 7 4.10 7.73 -0.52
C GLU A 7 4.49 8.97 -1.31
N GLU A 8 3.82 9.19 -2.45
CA GLU A 8 3.92 10.39 -3.27
C GLU A 8 2.52 11.01 -3.42
N THR A 9 2.36 12.25 -2.94
CA THR A 9 1.10 12.99 -3.08
C THR A 9 1.21 14.06 -4.15
N LYS A 10 0.32 13.99 -5.15
CA LYS A 10 0.16 14.98 -6.23
C LYS A 10 -1.22 15.64 -6.15
N PRO A 11 -1.44 16.77 -6.86
CA PRO A 11 -2.73 17.46 -6.81
C PRO A 11 -3.95 16.60 -7.15
N THR A 12 -3.80 15.67 -8.10
CA THR A 12 -4.88 14.83 -8.65
C THR A 12 -4.95 13.43 -8.05
N HIS A 13 -3.85 12.93 -7.48
CA HIS A 13 -3.74 11.56 -7.01
C HIS A 13 -2.69 11.42 -5.91
N ARG A 14 -2.84 10.36 -5.13
CA ARG A 14 -1.85 9.87 -4.18
C ARG A 14 -1.41 8.49 -4.64
N LEU A 15 -0.12 8.29 -4.80
CA LEU A 15 0.48 6.97 -5.05
C LEU A 15 1.11 6.48 -3.75
N VAL A 16 0.68 5.32 -3.27
CA VAL A 16 1.32 4.62 -2.15
C VAL A 16 1.92 3.34 -2.67
N LYS A 17 3.13 2.98 -2.26
CA LYS A 17 3.74 1.69 -2.57
C LYS A 17 4.10 1.00 -1.26
N LEU A 18 3.69 -0.26 -1.12
CA LEU A 18 4.10 -1.12 0.00
C LEU A 18 5.10 -2.14 -0.51
N TYR A 19 6.13 -2.41 0.29
CA TYR A 19 7.19 -3.36 -0.03
C TYR A 19 7.44 -4.34 1.11
N LYS A 20 7.89 -5.55 0.77
CA LYS A 20 8.38 -6.55 1.73
C LYS A 20 9.86 -6.38 2.09
N GLU A 21 10.59 -5.60 1.30
CA GLU A 21 12.04 -5.39 1.41
C GLU A 21 12.36 -3.90 1.29
N ASP A 22 13.55 -3.51 1.74
CA ASP A 22 14.03 -2.14 1.58
C ASP A 22 14.45 -1.89 0.13
N HIS A 23 13.73 -1.01 -0.56
CA HIS A 23 14.06 -0.56 -1.91
C HIS A 23 14.73 0.83 -1.94
N GLY A 24 15.13 1.36 -0.78
CA GLY A 24 15.85 2.62 -0.64
C GLY A 24 14.99 3.89 -0.75
N GLU A 25 13.68 3.75 -0.97
CA GLU A 25 12.74 4.88 -1.06
C GLU A 25 11.62 4.88 0.00
N GLY A 26 11.42 3.77 0.72
CA GLY A 26 10.33 3.61 1.68
C GLY A 26 10.74 3.93 3.12
N GLU A 27 9.75 4.29 3.95
CA GLU A 27 9.89 4.32 5.41
C GLU A 27 9.60 2.92 5.98
N TYR A 28 10.41 2.50 6.96
CA TYR A 28 10.21 1.23 7.65
C TYR A 28 8.98 1.30 8.55
N MET A 29 8.00 0.42 8.32
CA MET A 29 6.74 0.38 9.06
C MET A 29 6.72 -0.67 10.17
N GLY A 30 7.79 -1.48 10.31
CA GLY A 30 7.84 -2.59 11.24
C GLY A 30 7.59 -3.96 10.60
N ASP A 31 7.71 -4.98 11.43
CA ASP A 31 7.24 -6.33 11.12
C ASP A 31 5.77 -6.45 11.51
N LEU A 32 4.89 -6.58 10.52
CA LEU A 32 3.44 -6.57 10.71
C LEU A 32 2.83 -7.94 10.44
N ASP A 33 1.78 -8.30 11.17
CA ASP A 33 0.96 -9.46 10.88
C ASP A 33 0.01 -9.21 9.69
N GLU A 34 -0.63 -10.28 9.21
CA GLU A 34 -1.54 -10.22 8.06
C GLU A 34 -2.70 -9.25 8.27
N ASP A 35 -3.34 -9.28 9.45
CA ASP A 35 -4.49 -8.43 9.76
C ASP A 35 -4.10 -6.95 9.77
N SER A 36 -2.95 -6.61 10.36
CA SER A 36 -2.41 -5.26 10.38
C SER A 36 -2.08 -4.74 8.98
N ILE A 37 -1.51 -5.60 8.13
CA ILE A 37 -1.21 -5.26 6.73
C ILE A 37 -2.50 -5.04 5.94
N LYS A 38 -3.50 -5.92 6.12
CA LYS A 38 -4.79 -5.79 5.44
C LYS A 38 -5.51 -4.51 5.85
N ASN A 39 -5.52 -4.19 7.14
CA ASN A 39 -6.08 -2.93 7.63
C ASN A 39 -5.35 -1.71 7.03
N MET A 40 -4.02 -1.73 7.00
CA MET A 40 -3.23 -0.66 6.36
C MET A 40 -3.59 -0.48 4.87
N ILE A 41 -3.73 -1.57 4.11
CA ILE A 41 -4.13 -1.52 2.70
C ILE A 41 -5.52 -0.88 2.54
N LEU A 42 -6.48 -1.26 3.38
CA LEU A 42 -7.84 -0.72 3.37
C LEU A 42 -7.89 0.76 3.77
N ASP A 43 -7.08 1.18 4.75
CA ASP A 43 -6.95 2.58 5.14
C ASP A 43 -6.40 3.46 4.00
N ILE A 44 -5.50 2.89 3.18
CA ILE A 44 -4.95 3.57 2.01
C ILE A 44 -5.98 3.62 0.87
N LYS A 45 -6.63 2.50 0.56
CA LYS A 45 -7.55 2.34 -0.57
C LYS A 45 -8.74 1.44 -0.17
N PRO A 46 -9.84 2.02 0.36
CA PRO A 46 -10.97 1.25 0.90
C PRO A 46 -11.75 0.43 -0.15
N ASP A 47 -11.62 0.76 -1.43
CA ASP A 47 -12.32 0.13 -2.55
C ASP A 47 -11.53 -1.01 -3.21
N VAL A 48 -10.37 -1.41 -2.66
CA VAL A 48 -9.56 -2.50 -3.20
C VAL A 48 -10.10 -3.88 -2.79
N GLN A 49 -9.93 -4.88 -3.67
CA GLN A 49 -10.14 -6.29 -3.30
C GLN A 49 -9.02 -6.75 -2.38
N ILE A 50 -9.30 -6.80 -1.07
CA ILE A 50 -8.26 -6.90 -0.04
C ILE A 50 -7.42 -8.18 -0.13
N ASP A 51 -8.04 -9.34 -0.34
CA ASP A 51 -7.31 -10.61 -0.41
C ASP A 51 -6.39 -10.66 -1.64
N GLN A 52 -6.82 -10.09 -2.77
CA GLN A 52 -5.99 -9.99 -3.97
C GLN A 52 -4.82 -9.01 -3.78
N ALA A 53 -5.08 -7.87 -3.12
CA ALA A 53 -4.05 -6.87 -2.84
C ALA A 53 -2.99 -7.42 -1.87
N PHE A 54 -3.43 -8.03 -0.77
CA PHE A 54 -2.53 -8.71 0.17
C PHE A 54 -1.77 -9.85 -0.51
N GLY A 55 -2.45 -10.69 -1.30
CA GLY A 55 -1.81 -11.76 -2.07
C GLY A 55 -0.72 -11.24 -3.02
N THR A 56 -0.99 -10.11 -3.69
CA THR A 56 -0.02 -9.43 -4.56
C THR A 56 1.21 -8.97 -3.79
N LEU A 57 1.02 -8.27 -2.66
CA LEU A 57 2.12 -7.86 -1.79
C LEU A 57 2.92 -9.06 -1.28
N SER A 58 2.22 -10.08 -0.79
CA SER A 58 2.82 -11.29 -0.20
C SER A 58 3.64 -12.08 -1.22
N TYR A 59 3.13 -12.24 -2.44
CA TYR A 59 3.77 -13.03 -3.49
C TYR A 59 4.87 -12.27 -4.23
N PHE A 60 4.58 -11.04 -4.68
CA PHE A 60 5.51 -10.27 -5.53
C PHE A 60 6.46 -9.36 -4.75
N GLY A 61 6.25 -9.15 -3.45
CA GLY A 61 7.11 -8.26 -2.67
C GLY A 61 6.77 -6.77 -2.77
N MET A 62 5.80 -6.40 -3.62
CA MET A 62 5.43 -5.02 -3.87
C MET A 62 3.94 -4.90 -4.15
N LEU A 63 3.32 -3.83 -3.64
CA LEU A 63 1.94 -3.45 -3.94
C LEU A 63 1.84 -1.93 -4.16
N PRO A 64 1.69 -1.47 -5.42
CA PRO A 64 1.34 -0.08 -5.71
C PRO A 64 -0.18 0.14 -5.58
N LEU A 65 -0.56 1.20 -4.86
CA LEU A 65 -1.93 1.64 -4.63
C LEU A 65 -2.10 3.07 -5.13
N LEU A 66 -2.81 3.23 -6.25
CA LEU A 66 -3.17 4.54 -6.79
C LEU A 66 -4.52 4.99 -6.24
N VAL A 67 -4.52 6.11 -5.53
CA VAL A 67 -5.71 6.75 -4.95
C VAL A 67 -5.96 8.04 -5.72
N THR A 68 -6.95 8.03 -6.61
CA THR A 68 -7.38 9.23 -7.33
C THR A 68 -8.36 10.02 -6.47
N LYS A 69 -8.25 11.35 -6.48
CA LYS A 69 -9.33 12.18 -5.92
C LYS A 69 -10.55 11.97 -6.82
N LYS A 70 -11.66 11.48 -6.26
CA LYS A 70 -12.94 11.48 -6.98
C LYS A 70 -13.19 12.91 -7.45
N GLN A 71 -13.34 13.11 -8.76
CA GLN A 71 -14.00 14.31 -9.25
C GLN A 71 -15.44 14.18 -8.77
N ASN A 72 -15.84 15.01 -7.79
CA ASN A 72 -17.26 15.21 -7.52
C ASN A 72 -17.87 15.72 -8.84
N SER A 73 -18.56 14.82 -9.54
CA SER A 73 -19.39 15.13 -10.71
C SER A 73 -20.78 15.45 -10.24
#